data_AF-A0A3S9P1Y8-F1
#
_entry.id   AF-A0A3S9P1Y8-F1
#
_cell.length_a   1.000
_cell.length_b   1.000
_cell.length_c   1.000
_cell.angle_alpha   90.00
_cell.angle_beta   90.00
_cell.angle_gamma   90.00
#
_symmetry.space_group_name_H-M   'P 1'
#
loop_
_entity.id
_entity.type
_entity.pdbx_description
1 polymer ?
#
loop_
_entity_poly.entity_id
_entity_poly.type
_entity_poly.pdbx_seq_one_letter_code
_entity_poly.pdbx_strand_id
1 'polypeptide(L)'
;MYYDLAFGVISPNDENLAPQKIDELLAKGYFRHAQNMASYEMMFFEEKMQGVLPLRCALSPEMFTKSQRKKIKQSEKKFTVEICPLKITKAHKKLFTEYRKKRFNEDDKVLIEYFGVESHQDLDSLPYNTWQISFWDDDQLAAVSYFDVGENSISSLMAIYDEQYKNDGLGFISMLIEMKWAQSNGMNYYYPGYTLDQPSCFDYKLRLPNVEYFDWQGKWKFWDSIDLKSTKRSITLHKLQEGVKAINNKAVVVGYVKEEENFFSSLWHNMFDYTQAVEAPIYISYPIGQFHQMTVIYLPDEDQYLVKPHLFKLKNGMTDVLKSNNPIEIANFINAYFGQVQLVETRLNHIIQEIKDVINNSNIEFDTIDEMGNASRYPNSKWLSCKKNGSEWMIMPFWDDEKQKFYFHPLTFRYNQNRWVSPFGLCTPEMAILKISDYICRKEEDWHELMSEDK
;
A
#
# COMPACT_ATOMS: atom_id res chain seq x y z
N MET A 1 -0.34 -14.91 2.44
CA MET A 1 0.78 -14.40 1.62
C MET A 1 1.42 -15.55 0.86
N TYR A 2 1.86 -15.31 -0.38
CA TYR A 2 2.36 -16.37 -1.27
C TYR A 2 3.83 -16.73 -1.06
N TYR A 3 4.63 -15.84 -0.46
CA TYR A 3 6.01 -16.12 -0.08
C TYR A 3 6.35 -15.45 1.25
N ASP A 4 7.43 -15.90 1.90
CA ASP A 4 7.83 -15.40 3.21
C ASP A 4 8.45 -14.01 3.04
N LEU A 5 7.69 -12.98 3.39
CA LEU A 5 8.18 -11.61 3.49
C LEU A 5 8.31 -11.30 4.97
N ALA A 6 9.50 -10.91 5.42
CA ALA A 6 9.65 -10.49 6.80
C ALA A 6 8.78 -9.25 7.03
N PHE A 7 7.70 -9.44 7.77
CA PHE A 7 6.73 -8.42 8.13
C PHE A 7 6.25 -8.69 9.55
N GLY A 8 6.25 -7.67 10.40
CA GLY A 8 5.80 -7.77 11.77
C GLY A 8 5.36 -6.43 12.30
N VAL A 9 4.27 -6.44 13.07
CA VAL A 9 3.76 -5.28 13.80
C VAL A 9 3.52 -5.73 15.23
N ILE A 10 4.04 -4.98 16.19
CA ILE A 10 3.84 -5.22 17.61
C ILE A 10 3.22 -3.95 18.18
N SER A 11 2.00 -4.08 18.69
CA SER A 11 1.28 -2.99 19.34
C SER A 11 1.55 -2.99 20.84
N PRO A 12 1.65 -1.82 21.48
CA PRO A 12 1.66 -1.73 22.94
C PRO A 12 0.37 -2.28 23.59
N ASN A 13 -0.71 -2.42 22.82
CA ASN A 13 -1.95 -3.08 23.28
C ASN A 13 -1.81 -4.60 23.38
N ASP A 14 -0.89 -5.20 22.62
CA ASP A 14 -0.69 -6.65 22.55
C ASP A 14 0.48 -7.09 23.44
N GLU A 15 1.53 -6.27 23.56
CA GLU A 15 2.74 -6.58 24.32
C GLU A 15 3.30 -5.34 25.02
N ASN A 16 3.81 -5.50 26.25
CA ASN A 16 4.45 -4.41 26.98
C ASN A 16 5.81 -4.03 26.38
N LEU A 17 5.92 -2.82 25.83
CA LEU A 17 7.14 -2.30 25.19
C LEU A 17 8.10 -1.67 26.21
N ALA A 18 8.54 -2.45 27.20
CA ALA A 18 9.58 -2.01 28.13
C ALA A 18 10.91 -1.73 27.40
N PRO A 19 11.83 -0.91 27.97
CA PRO A 19 13.11 -0.56 27.31
C PRO A 19 13.94 -1.75 26.81
N GLN A 20 14.01 -2.83 27.60
CA GLN A 20 14.67 -4.08 27.21
C GLN A 20 13.99 -4.72 25.99
N LYS A 21 12.66 -4.75 25.96
CA LYS A 21 11.89 -5.31 24.84
C LYS A 21 12.10 -4.50 23.57
N ILE A 22 12.15 -3.17 23.67
CA ILE A 22 12.46 -2.29 22.55
C ILE A 22 13.84 -2.64 21.97
N ASP A 23 14.86 -2.82 22.80
CA ASP A 23 16.20 -3.22 22.36
C ASP A 23 16.21 -4.59 21.66
N GLU A 24 15.46 -5.57 22.18
CA GLU A 24 15.32 -6.89 21.55
C GLU A 24 14.68 -6.81 20.15
N LEU A 25 13.68 -5.94 20.00
CA LEU A 25 12.99 -5.72 18.73
C LEU A 25 13.89 -4.97 17.74
N LEU A 26 14.55 -3.90 18.17
CA LEU A 26 15.54 -3.16 17.37
C LEU A 26 16.64 -4.12 16.87
N ALA A 27 17.15 -5.01 17.73
CA ALA A 27 18.14 -6.01 17.36
C ALA A 27 17.65 -7.03 16.31
N LYS A 28 16.33 -7.20 16.15
CA LYS A 28 15.68 -8.03 15.13
C LYS A 28 15.26 -7.25 13.88
N GLY A 29 15.72 -6.01 13.73
CA GLY A 29 15.40 -5.17 12.56
C GLY A 29 14.00 -4.54 12.62
N TYR A 30 13.38 -4.47 13.79
CA TYR A 30 12.21 -3.61 13.98
C TYR A 30 12.64 -2.16 14.15
N PHE A 31 11.73 -1.24 13.89
CA PHE A 31 11.86 0.19 14.16
C PHE A 31 10.49 0.77 14.51
N ARG A 32 10.47 1.91 15.19
CA ARG A 32 9.22 2.53 15.63
C ARG A 32 8.43 3.08 14.45
N HIS A 33 7.11 2.82 14.47
CA HIS A 33 6.12 3.40 13.58
C HIS A 33 4.92 3.87 14.41
N ALA A 34 4.84 5.18 14.67
CA ALA A 34 3.89 5.78 15.60
C ALA A 34 3.98 5.13 16.99
N GLN A 35 2.92 4.49 17.48
CA GLN A 35 2.95 3.76 18.76
C GLN A 35 3.51 2.33 18.64
N ASN A 36 3.57 1.77 17.44
CA ASN A 36 3.91 0.36 17.23
C ASN A 36 5.39 0.18 16.91
N MET A 37 5.91 -1.02 17.14
CA MET A 37 7.16 -1.47 16.54
C MET A 37 6.83 -2.24 15.27
N ALA A 38 7.49 -1.90 14.16
CA ALA A 38 7.25 -2.49 12.86
C ALA A 38 8.55 -3.00 12.25
N SER A 39 8.45 -4.06 11.49
CA SER A 39 9.53 -4.61 10.69
C SER A 39 8.96 -5.02 9.35
N TYR A 40 9.56 -4.59 8.26
CA TYR A 40 9.16 -4.97 6.92
C TYR A 40 10.36 -4.94 5.97
N GLU A 41 10.57 -6.02 5.24
CA GLU A 41 11.70 -6.18 4.30
C GLU A 41 11.53 -5.40 3.00
N MET A 42 10.30 -4.98 2.69
CA MET A 42 10.00 -4.09 1.57
C MET A 42 9.00 -3.02 1.98
N MET A 43 8.93 -1.93 1.23
CA MET A 43 7.90 -0.90 1.36
C MET A 43 7.64 -0.22 0.02
N PHE A 44 6.44 0.34 -0.15
CA PHE A 44 6.17 1.24 -1.27
C PHE A 44 6.56 2.67 -0.89
N PHE A 45 7.49 3.26 -1.63
CA PHE A 45 8.05 4.59 -1.37
C PHE A 45 8.48 5.25 -2.68
N GLU A 46 8.16 6.53 -2.86
CA GLU A 46 8.43 7.30 -4.10
C GLU A 46 7.97 6.55 -5.37
N GLU A 47 6.69 6.11 -5.34
CA GLU A 47 6.01 5.40 -6.44
C GLU A 47 6.64 4.06 -6.84
N LYS A 48 7.45 3.47 -5.96
CA LYS A 48 8.15 2.21 -6.22
C LYS A 48 8.22 1.33 -4.98
N MET A 49 8.22 0.03 -5.21
CA MET A 49 8.59 -0.98 -4.25
C MET A 49 10.10 -0.95 -4.03
N GLN A 50 10.49 -0.84 -2.76
CA GLN A 50 11.87 -0.68 -2.30
C GLN A 50 12.20 -1.77 -1.29
N GLY A 51 13.41 -2.30 -1.33
CA GLY A 51 13.92 -3.14 -0.25
C GLY A 51 14.33 -2.28 0.93
N VAL A 52 13.93 -2.66 2.13
CA VAL A 52 14.22 -1.92 3.37
C VAL A 52 15.43 -2.54 4.05
N LEU A 53 16.38 -1.70 4.47
CA LEU A 53 17.61 -2.11 5.12
C LEU A 53 17.69 -1.40 6.48
N PRO A 54 17.19 -2.01 7.57
CA PRO A 54 17.37 -1.48 8.92
C PRO A 54 18.84 -1.26 9.22
N LEU A 55 19.16 -0.14 9.85
CA LEU A 55 20.52 0.28 10.16
C LEU A 55 20.76 0.31 11.67
N ARG A 56 22.00 0.07 12.06
CA ARG A 56 22.49 0.38 13.40
C ARG A 56 23.95 0.83 13.35
N CYS A 57 24.42 1.43 14.43
CA CYS A 57 25.82 1.76 14.64
C CYS A 57 26.25 1.26 16.03
N ALA A 58 27.31 0.46 16.08
CA ALA A 58 27.95 0.12 17.35
C ALA A 58 28.71 1.35 17.90
N LEU A 59 28.34 1.77 19.12
CA LEU A 59 28.93 2.94 19.77
C LEU A 59 30.31 2.57 20.34
N SER A 60 31.34 3.34 20.00
CA SER A 60 32.70 3.15 20.52
C SER A 60 33.42 4.48 20.75
N PRO A 61 34.32 4.60 21.75
CA PRO A 61 34.90 5.87 22.16
C PRO A 61 35.52 6.72 21.03
N GLU A 62 36.11 6.08 20.02
CA GLU A 62 36.82 6.76 18.92
C GLU A 62 36.05 6.75 17.57
N MET A 63 34.73 6.54 17.58
CA MET A 63 33.97 6.36 16.33
C MET A 63 33.88 7.60 15.43
N PHE A 64 33.88 8.80 16.00
CA PHE A 64 33.71 10.01 15.20
C PHE A 64 34.96 10.33 14.36
N THR A 65 34.76 10.76 13.12
CA THR A 65 35.85 11.30 12.31
C THR A 65 36.26 12.71 12.77
N LYS A 66 37.46 13.17 12.37
CA LYS A 66 37.91 14.56 12.61
C LYS A 66 36.90 15.60 12.10
N SER A 67 36.30 15.34 10.93
CA SER A 67 35.29 16.21 10.31
C SER A 67 33.99 16.24 11.10
N GLN A 68 33.49 15.07 11.55
CA GLN A 68 32.30 14.99 12.39
C GLN A 68 32.49 15.71 13.73
N ARG A 69 33.62 15.49 14.43
CA ARG A 69 33.94 16.20 15.68
C ARG A 69 33.96 17.72 15.49
N LYS A 70 34.53 18.19 14.38
CA LYS A 70 34.55 19.62 14.03
C LYS A 70 33.13 20.17 13.84
N LYS A 71 32.27 19.46 13.10
CA LYS A 71 30.87 19.87 12.85
C LYS A 71 30.06 19.95 14.14
N ILE A 72 30.17 18.95 15.02
CA ILE A 72 29.52 18.96 16.33
C ILE A 72 29.94 20.22 17.10
N LYS A 73 31.24 20.46 17.25
CA LYS A 73 31.77 21.62 17.98
C LYS A 73 31.34 22.97 17.37
N GLN A 74 31.26 23.06 16.04
CA GLN A 74 30.82 24.27 15.37
C GLN A 74 29.32 24.53 15.61
N SER A 75 28.50 23.48 15.58
CA SER A 75 27.07 23.57 15.87
C SER A 75 26.82 23.95 17.33
N GLU A 76 27.48 23.28 18.29
CA GLU A 76 27.38 23.60 19.74
C GLU A 76 27.88 25.01 20.08
N LYS A 77 28.69 25.64 19.21
CA LYS A 77 29.12 27.04 19.37
C LYS A 77 28.10 28.02 18.80
N LYS A 78 27.42 27.65 17.73
CA LYS A 78 26.47 28.52 17.01
C LYS A 78 25.08 28.51 17.65
N PHE A 79 24.65 27.36 18.15
CA PHE A 79 23.30 27.15 18.67
C PHE A 79 23.32 26.81 20.15
N THR A 80 22.29 27.22 20.87
CA THR A 80 21.99 26.66 22.19
C THR A 80 21.35 25.28 21.98
N VAL A 81 22.06 24.23 22.35
CA VAL A 81 21.61 22.84 22.20
C VAL A 81 20.98 22.36 23.52
N GLU A 82 19.69 22.09 23.51
CA GLU A 82 18.94 21.55 24.65
C GLU A 82 18.62 20.07 24.41
N ILE A 83 18.93 19.22 25.38
CA ILE A 83 18.58 17.79 25.35
C ILE A 83 17.70 17.49 26.55
N CYS A 84 16.46 17.07 26.32
CA CYS A 84 15.48 16.84 27.39
C CYS A 84 14.47 15.74 27.02
N PRO A 85 13.74 15.18 28.00
CA PRO A 85 12.55 14.36 27.72
C PRO A 85 11.57 15.10 26.82
N LEU A 86 10.75 14.36 26.06
CA LEU A 86 9.82 14.88 25.07
C LEU A 86 8.98 16.05 25.62
N LYS A 87 9.14 17.24 25.03
CA LYS A 87 8.45 18.47 25.44
C LYS A 87 8.05 19.29 24.23
N ILE A 88 6.90 18.95 23.66
CA ILE A 88 6.38 19.61 22.45
C ILE A 88 5.80 20.99 22.79
N THR A 89 6.39 22.04 22.23
CA THR A 89 5.90 23.42 22.35
C THR A 89 5.28 23.93 21.05
N LYS A 90 4.72 25.15 21.06
CA LYS A 90 4.23 25.82 19.85
C LYS A 90 5.31 25.97 18.77
N ALA A 91 6.56 26.24 19.16
CA ALA A 91 7.68 26.36 18.22
C ALA A 91 7.94 25.04 17.48
N HIS A 92 7.92 23.91 18.20
CA HIS A 92 8.10 22.58 17.60
C HIS A 92 6.98 22.25 16.59
N LYS A 93 5.72 22.52 16.95
CA LYS A 93 4.57 22.30 16.05
C LYS A 93 4.68 23.16 14.79
N LYS A 94 5.01 24.44 14.94
CA LYS A 94 5.20 25.37 13.80
C LYS A 94 6.32 24.87 12.87
N LEU A 95 7.47 24.52 13.44
CA LEU A 95 8.61 24.02 12.68
C LEU A 95 8.26 22.76 11.87
N PHE A 96 7.52 21.82 12.48
CA PHE A 96 7.09 20.61 11.80
C PHE A 96 6.19 20.90 10.59
N THR A 97 5.16 21.73 10.77
CA THR A 97 4.24 22.10 9.66
C THR A 97 4.98 22.80 8.53
N GLU A 98 5.88 23.75 8.85
CA GLU A 98 6.67 24.45 7.83
C GLU A 98 7.64 23.52 7.09
N TYR A 99 8.27 22.58 7.82
CA TYR A 99 9.15 21.57 7.25
C TYR A 99 8.41 20.61 6.31
N ARG A 100 7.26 20.05 6.74
CA ARG A 100 6.45 19.14 5.91
C ARG A 100 5.95 19.83 4.65
N LYS A 101 5.45 21.07 4.77
CA LYS A 101 5.00 21.87 3.62
C LYS A 101 6.11 22.10 2.61
N LYS A 102 7.30 22.51 3.05
CA LYS A 102 8.42 22.82 2.13
C LYS A 102 9.04 21.57 1.51
N ARG A 103 9.19 20.48 2.28
CA ARG A 103 9.91 19.28 1.85
C ARG A 103 9.04 18.28 1.10
N PHE A 104 7.78 18.14 1.49
CA PHE A 104 6.88 17.09 1.00
C PHE A 104 5.56 17.63 0.40
N ASN A 105 5.35 18.95 0.42
CA ASN A 105 4.08 19.59 -0.01
C ASN A 105 2.86 19.09 0.80
N GLU A 106 3.06 18.83 2.09
CA GLU A 106 2.03 18.37 3.02
C GLU A 106 1.86 19.38 4.16
N ASP A 107 0.68 19.99 4.30
CA ASP A 107 0.37 20.95 5.36
C ASP A 107 -0.73 20.49 6.33
N ASP A 108 -1.34 19.34 6.05
CA ASP A 108 -2.35 18.68 6.89
C ASP A 108 -1.75 17.92 8.09
N LYS A 109 -0.45 17.59 8.05
CA LYS A 109 0.19 16.78 9.09
C LYS A 109 0.44 17.56 10.38
N VAL A 110 0.11 16.93 11.50
CA VAL A 110 0.35 17.48 12.84
C VAL A 110 1.45 16.69 13.56
N LEU A 111 2.35 17.40 14.25
CA LEU A 111 3.50 16.78 14.93
C LEU A 111 3.11 15.72 15.97
N ILE A 112 1.99 15.87 16.68
CA ILE A 112 1.59 14.88 17.70
C ILE A 112 1.11 13.57 17.08
N GLU A 113 0.51 13.63 15.89
CA GLU A 113 0.03 12.45 15.16
C GLU A 113 1.20 11.58 14.68
N TYR A 114 2.39 12.16 14.49
CA TYR A 114 3.62 11.40 14.22
C TYR A 114 3.92 10.37 15.32
N PHE A 115 3.62 10.70 16.57
CA PHE A 115 3.77 9.79 17.71
C PHE A 115 2.57 8.86 17.88
N GLY A 116 1.54 8.98 17.04
CA GLY A 116 0.33 8.19 17.05
C GLY A 116 -0.67 8.58 18.12
N VAL A 117 -0.66 9.84 18.58
CA VAL A 117 -1.59 10.33 19.61
C VAL A 117 -2.46 11.49 19.10
N GLU A 118 -3.66 11.63 19.66
CA GLU A 118 -4.66 12.61 19.22
C GLU A 118 -4.55 13.95 19.97
N SER A 119 -4.00 13.95 21.19
CA SER A 119 -3.87 15.16 22.00
C SER A 119 -2.47 15.30 22.62
N HIS A 120 -2.16 16.51 23.08
CA HIS A 120 -0.90 16.78 23.78
C HIS A 120 -0.81 16.08 25.14
N GLN A 121 -1.95 15.80 25.79
CA GLN A 121 -2.01 15.15 27.10
C GLN A 121 -1.64 13.66 27.00
N ASP A 122 -1.83 13.07 25.82
CA ASP A 122 -1.54 11.67 25.54
C ASP A 122 -0.04 11.42 25.25
N LEU A 123 0.80 12.46 25.21
CA LEU A 123 2.25 12.27 25.04
C LEU A 123 2.87 11.58 26.25
N ASP A 124 2.32 11.80 27.45
CA ASP A 124 2.78 11.17 28.68
C ASP A 124 2.38 9.68 28.77
N SER A 125 1.45 9.22 27.93
CA SER A 125 1.02 7.83 27.85
C SER A 125 1.73 7.03 26.75
N LEU A 126 2.69 7.64 26.05
CA LEU A 126 3.51 6.92 25.08
C LEU A 126 4.25 5.75 25.76
N PRO A 127 4.30 4.57 25.13
CA PRO A 127 5.00 3.41 25.70
C PRO A 127 6.52 3.51 25.55
N TYR A 128 7.06 4.69 25.23
CA TYR A 128 8.47 4.93 24.93
C TYR A 128 9.03 6.03 25.82
N ASN A 129 10.28 5.86 26.26
CA ASN A 129 11.07 6.93 26.87
C ASN A 129 11.64 7.83 25.77
N THR A 130 10.79 8.70 25.21
CA THR A 130 11.15 9.61 24.11
C THR A 130 11.84 10.88 24.62
N TRP A 131 12.95 11.21 23.98
CA TRP A 131 13.75 12.41 24.22
C TRP A 131 13.82 13.26 22.95
N GLN A 132 14.26 14.51 23.13
CA GLN A 132 14.48 15.44 22.03
C GLN A 132 15.80 16.20 22.16
N ILE A 133 16.34 16.63 21.02
CA ILE A 133 17.44 17.58 20.92
C ILE A 133 16.97 18.80 20.15
N SER A 134 16.88 19.96 20.81
CA SER A 134 16.48 21.23 20.20
C SER A 134 17.69 22.12 19.98
N PHE A 135 17.79 22.71 18.78
CA PHE A 135 18.81 23.69 18.41
C PHE A 135 18.16 25.06 18.35
N TRP A 136 18.57 25.98 19.22
CA TRP A 136 18.06 27.34 19.29
C TRP A 136 19.09 28.34 18.78
N ASP A 137 18.68 29.20 17.85
CA ASP A 137 19.40 30.43 17.48
C ASP A 137 18.62 31.59 18.11
N ASP A 138 19.11 32.08 19.26
CA ASP A 138 18.36 32.91 20.20
C ASP A 138 16.97 32.31 20.53
N ASP A 139 15.87 33.00 20.20
CA ASP A 139 14.49 32.54 20.43
C ASP A 139 13.91 31.70 19.28
N GLN A 140 14.68 31.49 18.20
CA GLN A 140 14.22 30.73 17.03
C GLN A 140 14.67 29.26 17.11
N LEU A 141 13.69 28.35 17.05
CA LEU A 141 13.96 26.92 16.94
C LEU A 141 14.49 26.59 15.54
N ALA A 142 15.80 26.38 15.42
CA ALA A 142 16.49 26.09 14.17
C ALA A 142 16.30 24.64 13.71
N ALA A 143 16.31 23.70 14.65
CA ALA A 143 16.05 22.29 14.40
C ALA A 143 15.60 21.57 15.67
N VAL A 144 14.95 20.43 15.49
CA VAL A 144 14.71 19.46 16.57
C VAL A 144 14.84 18.04 16.02
N SER A 145 15.43 17.14 16.81
CA SER A 145 15.33 15.70 16.58
C SER A 145 14.69 14.99 17.76
N TYR A 146 14.09 13.83 17.49
CA TYR A 146 13.42 12.97 18.46
C TYR A 146 14.03 11.57 18.42
N PHE A 147 14.23 10.97 19.58
CA PHE A 147 14.79 9.63 19.71
C PHE A 147 14.23 8.91 20.94
N ASP A 148 14.14 7.59 20.87
CA ASP A 148 13.73 6.74 21.99
C ASP A 148 14.94 6.17 22.72
N VAL A 149 14.82 6.05 24.03
CA VAL A 149 15.86 5.48 24.90
C VAL A 149 15.42 4.09 25.38
N GLY A 150 16.17 3.07 24.96
CA GLY A 150 16.06 1.70 25.43
C GLY A 150 16.88 1.44 26.69
N GLU A 151 17.17 0.17 26.98
CA GLU A 151 18.01 -0.20 28.14
C GLU A 151 19.49 0.02 27.86
N ASN A 152 19.94 -0.37 26.67
CA ASN A 152 21.33 -0.33 26.21
C ASN A 152 21.48 0.31 24.82
N SER A 153 20.40 0.87 24.26
CA SER A 153 20.44 1.50 22.95
C SER A 153 19.54 2.74 22.86
N ILE A 154 19.74 3.53 21.80
CA ILE A 154 18.76 4.54 21.41
C ILE A 154 18.32 4.35 19.96
N SER A 155 17.10 4.77 19.65
CA SER A 155 16.53 4.74 18.29
C SER A 155 16.14 6.14 17.85
N SER A 156 16.76 6.66 16.81
CA SER A 156 16.41 7.94 16.19
C SER A 156 15.11 7.82 15.41
N LEU A 157 14.25 8.83 15.50
CA LEU A 157 12.93 8.83 14.88
C LEU A 157 12.88 9.80 13.69
N MET A 158 12.99 11.09 13.99
CA MET A 158 12.84 12.15 13.01
C MET A 158 13.67 13.36 13.42
N ALA A 159 14.29 14.00 12.44
CA ALA A 159 14.90 15.30 12.58
C ALA A 159 14.26 16.28 11.60
N ILE A 160 13.80 17.41 12.12
CA ILE A 160 13.21 18.52 11.35
C ILE A 160 14.04 19.78 11.58
N TYR A 161 14.14 20.63 10.57
CA TYR A 161 14.92 21.86 10.62
C TYR A 161 14.24 22.97 9.81
N ASP A 162 14.50 24.21 10.18
CA ASP A 162 14.02 25.35 9.42
C ASP A 162 14.91 25.53 8.19
N GLU A 163 14.31 25.63 7.01
CA GLU A 163 14.98 25.72 5.71
C GLU A 163 16.05 26.83 5.67
N GLN A 164 15.90 27.89 6.47
CA GLN A 164 16.92 28.94 6.58
C GLN A 164 18.28 28.40 7.10
N TYR A 165 18.27 27.32 7.87
CA TYR A 165 19.45 26.62 8.40
C TYR A 165 19.82 25.37 7.61
N LYS A 166 19.30 25.17 6.39
CA LYS A 166 19.61 24.00 5.56
C LYS A 166 21.12 23.78 5.37
N ASN A 167 21.87 24.87 5.20
CA ASN A 167 23.31 24.82 5.00
C ASN A 167 24.11 24.45 6.26
N ASP A 168 23.50 24.54 7.45
CA ASP A 168 24.12 24.09 8.69
C ASP A 168 24.09 22.56 8.83
N GLY A 169 23.24 21.86 8.07
CA GLY A 169 23.19 20.39 8.08
C GLY A 169 22.65 19.81 9.38
N LEU A 170 21.79 20.55 10.09
CA LEU A 170 21.30 20.23 11.43
C LEU A 170 20.62 18.86 11.53
N GLY A 171 19.95 18.39 10.47
CA GLY A 171 19.40 17.03 10.44
C GLY A 171 20.47 15.94 10.69
N PHE A 172 21.58 15.97 9.96
CA PHE A 172 22.66 15.00 10.17
C PHE A 172 23.47 15.27 11.44
N ILE A 173 23.65 16.55 11.82
CA ILE A 173 24.36 16.89 13.05
C ILE A 173 23.60 16.41 14.29
N SER A 174 22.27 16.50 14.29
CA SER A 174 21.44 16.00 15.39
C SER A 174 21.71 14.52 15.68
N MET A 175 21.83 13.68 14.66
CA MET A 175 22.21 12.27 14.80
C MET A 175 23.57 12.09 15.47
N LEU A 176 24.57 12.91 15.12
CA LEU A 176 25.89 12.85 15.76
C LEU A 176 25.83 13.26 17.24
N ILE A 177 24.99 14.24 17.59
CA ILE A 177 24.79 14.66 18.97
C ILE A 177 24.00 13.60 19.75
N GLU A 178 22.99 12.96 19.15
CA GLU A 178 22.30 11.79 19.72
C GLU A 178 23.31 10.68 20.06
N MET A 179 24.20 10.33 19.13
CA MET A 179 25.25 9.33 19.38
C MET A 179 26.21 9.76 20.50
N LYS A 180 26.62 11.03 20.55
CA LYS A 180 27.48 11.56 21.62
C LYS A 180 26.77 11.50 22.98
N TRP A 181 25.47 11.81 23.02
CA TRP A 181 24.64 11.68 24.20
C TRP A 181 24.52 10.22 24.64
N ALA A 182 24.24 9.31 23.70
CA ALA A 182 24.13 7.88 23.96
C ALA A 182 25.41 7.30 24.57
N GLN A 183 26.58 7.67 24.03
CA GLN A 183 27.88 7.29 24.61
C GLN A 183 28.06 7.79 26.04
N SER A 184 27.68 9.04 26.31
CA SER A 184 27.80 9.63 27.65
C SER A 184 26.88 8.97 28.67
N ASN A 185 25.83 8.28 28.21
CA ASN A 185 24.88 7.53 29.01
C ASN A 185 25.13 6.01 28.99
N GLY A 186 26.28 5.55 28.49
CA GLY A 186 26.66 4.14 28.53
C GLY A 186 25.91 3.23 27.56
N MET A 187 25.31 3.80 26.50
CA MET A 187 24.60 3.02 25.48
C MET A 187 25.58 2.31 24.54
N ASN A 188 25.19 1.14 24.06
CA ASN A 188 25.99 0.28 23.18
C ASN A 188 25.66 0.46 21.69
N TYR A 189 24.39 0.77 21.38
CA TYR A 189 23.91 0.84 20.00
C TYR A 189 23.10 2.10 19.72
N TYR A 190 23.22 2.58 18.47
CA TYR A 190 22.41 3.65 17.90
C TYR A 190 21.67 3.13 16.66
N TYR A 191 20.34 3.23 16.65
CA TYR A 191 19.49 2.78 15.54
C TYR A 191 18.91 4.00 14.79
N PRO A 192 19.45 4.38 13.62
CA PRO A 192 18.94 5.52 12.84
C PRO A 192 17.70 5.20 11.97
N GLY A 193 16.98 4.12 12.25
CA GLY A 193 15.93 3.56 11.40
C GLY A 193 16.54 2.76 10.25
N TYR A 194 16.08 2.98 9.02
CA TYR A 194 16.51 2.23 7.83
C TYR A 194 17.01 3.13 6.69
N THR A 195 17.62 2.51 5.69
CA THR A 195 17.79 3.02 4.33
C THR A 195 17.11 2.07 3.33
N LEU A 196 17.14 2.41 2.05
CA LEU A 196 16.58 1.59 0.98
C LEU A 196 17.67 0.91 0.15
N ASP A 197 17.30 -0.15 -0.56
CA ASP A 197 18.18 -0.87 -1.49
C ASP A 197 18.36 -0.18 -2.85
N GLN A 198 17.78 1.00 -3.00
CA GLN A 198 18.00 1.95 -4.09
C GLN A 198 18.39 3.32 -3.52
N PRO A 199 19.03 4.18 -4.32
CA PRO A 199 19.33 5.55 -3.90
C PRO A 199 18.09 6.26 -3.38
N SER A 200 18.21 6.88 -2.21
CA SER A 200 17.05 7.42 -1.50
C SER A 200 17.38 8.68 -0.71
N CYS A 201 16.34 9.38 -0.26
CA CYS A 201 16.50 10.50 0.66
C CYS A 201 16.99 10.10 2.07
N PHE A 202 17.20 8.80 2.34
CA PHE A 202 17.70 8.26 3.61
C PHE A 202 19.21 7.95 3.58
N ASP A 203 19.85 7.98 2.41
CA ASP A 203 21.26 7.57 2.23
C ASP A 203 22.24 8.45 3.02
N TYR A 204 21.82 9.64 3.45
CA TYR A 204 22.64 10.51 4.29
C TYR A 204 23.06 9.86 5.62
N LYS A 205 22.31 8.86 6.09
CA LYS A 205 22.59 8.04 7.28
C LYS A 205 23.81 7.14 7.11
N LEU A 206 24.15 6.78 5.87
CA LEU A 206 25.31 5.95 5.54
C LEU A 206 26.66 6.66 5.80
N ARG A 207 26.62 7.95 6.11
CA ARG A 207 27.80 8.75 6.51
C ARG A 207 28.09 8.68 8.01
N LEU A 208 27.26 7.98 8.78
CA LEU A 208 27.52 7.72 10.19
C LEU A 208 28.71 6.76 10.34
N PRO A 209 29.40 6.77 11.48
CA PRO A 209 30.48 5.82 11.73
C PRO A 209 29.94 4.42 12.07
N ASN A 210 30.66 3.38 11.63
CA ASN A 210 30.37 1.96 11.93
C ASN A 210 28.95 1.50 11.55
N VAL A 211 28.44 1.94 10.38
CA VAL A 211 27.10 1.57 9.93
C VAL A 211 27.05 0.07 9.61
N GLU A 212 26.11 -0.62 10.24
CA GLU A 212 25.70 -1.97 9.94
C GLU A 212 24.27 -1.97 9.39
N TYR A 213 23.95 -2.94 8.54
CA TYR A 213 22.60 -3.23 8.07
C TYR A 213 22.14 -4.60 8.56
N PHE A 214 20.83 -4.76 8.74
CA PHE A 214 20.19 -6.05 9.02
C PHE A 214 19.91 -6.80 7.72
N ASP A 215 20.40 -8.03 7.59
CA ASP A 215 20.35 -8.78 6.32
C ASP A 215 19.07 -9.58 6.08
N TRP A 216 18.08 -9.50 6.99
CA TRP A 216 16.85 -10.31 6.97
C TRP A 216 17.07 -11.84 7.08
N GLN A 217 18.33 -12.31 7.19
CA GLN A 217 18.68 -13.66 7.66
C GLN A 217 19.01 -13.66 9.16
N GLY A 218 18.70 -12.58 9.88
CA GLY A 218 18.89 -12.45 11.32
C GLY A 218 20.27 -11.95 11.73
N LYS A 219 21.07 -11.40 10.81
CA LYS A 219 22.42 -10.92 11.12
C LYS A 219 22.58 -9.44 10.78
N TRP A 220 23.45 -8.81 11.56
CA TRP A 220 23.95 -7.47 11.30
C TRP A 220 25.31 -7.56 10.64
N LYS A 221 25.49 -6.84 9.53
CA LYS A 221 26.71 -6.82 8.72
C LYS A 221 27.11 -5.38 8.43
N PHE A 222 28.40 -5.11 8.30
CA PHE A 222 28.87 -3.78 7.92
C PHE A 222 28.32 -3.37 6.55
N TRP A 223 27.93 -2.10 6.42
CA TRP A 223 27.38 -1.55 5.18
C TRP A 223 28.29 -1.80 3.98
N ASP A 224 29.61 -1.68 4.15
CA ASP A 224 30.59 -1.88 3.07
C ASP A 224 30.58 -3.29 2.46
N SER A 225 29.96 -4.27 3.14
CA SER A 225 29.83 -5.64 2.65
C SER A 225 28.52 -5.93 1.90
N ILE A 226 27.63 -4.94 1.77
CA ILE A 226 26.31 -5.16 1.19
C ILE A 226 26.37 -5.49 -0.31
N ASP A 227 25.62 -6.51 -0.71
CA ASP A 227 25.28 -6.75 -2.11
C ASP A 227 23.82 -6.38 -2.34
N LEU A 228 23.58 -5.18 -2.88
CA LEU A 228 22.23 -4.70 -3.17
C LEU A 228 21.47 -5.57 -4.19
N LYS A 229 22.17 -6.38 -4.99
CA LYS A 229 21.53 -7.33 -5.93
C LYS A 229 21.00 -8.58 -5.23
N SER A 230 21.47 -8.84 -4.02
CA SER A 230 21.05 -9.98 -3.20
C SER A 230 19.78 -9.69 -2.38
N THR A 231 19.27 -8.46 -2.36
CA THR A 231 18.03 -8.15 -1.65
C THR A 231 16.87 -8.91 -2.28
N LYS A 232 15.91 -9.35 -1.45
CA LYS A 232 14.73 -10.07 -1.93
C LYS A 232 13.97 -9.25 -2.99
N ARG A 233 13.91 -7.93 -2.83
CA ARG A 233 13.29 -7.02 -3.80
C ARG A 233 14.02 -7.03 -5.14
N SER A 234 15.35 -6.92 -5.15
CA SER A 234 16.16 -6.99 -6.36
C SER A 234 16.03 -8.34 -7.07
N ILE A 235 16.11 -9.45 -6.32
CA ILE A 235 15.97 -10.81 -6.88
C ILE A 235 14.57 -10.97 -7.50
N THR A 236 13.51 -10.63 -6.76
CA THR A 236 12.12 -10.74 -7.23
C THR A 236 11.90 -9.92 -8.48
N LEU A 237 12.30 -8.65 -8.48
CA LEU A 237 12.13 -7.77 -9.63
C LEU A 237 12.89 -8.28 -10.86
N HIS A 238 14.13 -8.72 -10.68
CA HIS A 238 14.94 -9.27 -11.77
C HIS A 238 14.30 -10.52 -12.38
N LYS A 239 13.88 -11.47 -11.54
CA LYS A 239 13.22 -12.71 -11.98
C LYS A 239 11.89 -12.43 -12.67
N LEU A 240 11.09 -11.48 -12.21
CA LEU A 240 9.85 -11.08 -12.88
C LEU A 240 10.14 -10.39 -14.23
N GLN A 241 11.18 -9.56 -14.32
CA GLN A 241 11.59 -8.92 -15.57
C GLN A 241 12.11 -9.91 -16.62
N GLU A 242 12.82 -10.97 -16.21
CA GLU A 242 13.23 -12.05 -17.11
C GLU A 242 12.02 -12.92 -17.50
N GLY A 243 11.21 -13.29 -16.51
CA GLY A 243 10.02 -14.12 -16.68
C GLY A 243 9.02 -13.51 -17.67
N VAL A 244 8.69 -12.22 -17.50
CA VAL A 244 7.73 -11.53 -18.39
C VAL A 244 8.20 -11.53 -19.86
N LYS A 245 9.50 -11.33 -20.11
CA LYS A 245 10.06 -11.38 -21.47
C LYS A 245 9.93 -12.78 -22.07
N ALA A 246 10.29 -13.80 -21.29
CA ALA A 246 10.23 -15.19 -21.74
C ALA A 246 8.79 -15.66 -22.02
N ILE A 247 7.86 -15.31 -21.13
CA ILE A 247 6.44 -15.67 -21.26
C ILE A 247 5.79 -14.89 -22.42
N ASN A 248 6.06 -13.58 -22.57
CA ASN A 248 5.50 -12.77 -23.65
C ASN A 248 5.89 -13.26 -25.06
N ASN A 249 7.02 -13.95 -25.21
CA ASN A 249 7.41 -14.57 -26.48
C ASN A 249 6.51 -15.76 -26.90
N LYS A 250 5.65 -16.24 -25.98
CA LYS A 250 4.81 -17.45 -26.15
C LYS A 250 3.34 -17.19 -25.86
N ALA A 251 3.02 -16.22 -25.00
CA ALA A 251 1.67 -15.85 -24.65
C ALA A 251 1.01 -15.04 -25.77
N VAL A 252 -0.30 -15.22 -25.93
CA VAL A 252 -1.15 -14.47 -26.87
C VAL A 252 -1.40 -13.04 -26.37
N VAL A 253 -1.36 -12.85 -25.05
CA VAL A 253 -1.49 -11.55 -24.38
C VAL A 253 -0.14 -11.08 -23.83
N VAL A 254 0.06 -9.76 -23.84
CA VAL A 254 1.31 -9.14 -23.37
C VAL A 254 1.16 -8.77 -21.89
N GLY A 255 2.01 -9.35 -21.05
CA GLY A 255 2.09 -9.01 -19.64
C GLY A 255 3.13 -7.95 -19.34
N TYR A 256 3.00 -7.33 -18.18
CA TYR A 256 3.91 -6.30 -17.68
C TYR A 256 4.11 -6.45 -16.16
N VAL A 257 5.29 -6.10 -15.68
CA VAL A 257 5.60 -6.11 -14.24
C VAL A 257 4.85 -4.95 -13.57
N LYS A 258 4.20 -5.22 -12.45
CA LYS A 258 3.53 -4.26 -11.57
C LYS A 258 4.12 -4.32 -10.17
N GLU A 259 4.12 -3.17 -9.52
CA GLU A 259 4.45 -2.98 -8.11
C GLU A 259 3.15 -2.55 -7.41
N GLU A 260 2.74 -3.28 -6.38
CA GLU A 260 1.45 -3.09 -5.70
C GLU A 260 1.56 -2.04 -4.59
N GLU A 261 1.12 -0.82 -4.88
CA GLU A 261 1.11 0.30 -3.94
C GLU A 261 0.35 -0.02 -2.65
N ASN A 262 -0.79 -0.70 -2.76
CA ASN A 262 -1.66 -0.97 -1.62
C ASN A 262 -1.26 -2.23 -0.85
N PHE A 263 -0.16 -2.91 -1.21
CA PHE A 263 0.21 -4.20 -0.63
C PHE A 263 0.40 -4.10 0.88
N PHE A 264 1.22 -3.15 1.35
CA PHE A 264 1.51 -3.03 2.79
C PHE A 264 0.35 -2.50 3.59
N SER A 265 -0.43 -1.56 3.05
CA SER A 265 -1.67 -1.11 3.68
C SER A 265 -2.66 -2.27 3.85
N SER A 266 -2.82 -3.08 2.79
CA SER A 266 -3.67 -4.28 2.82
C SER A 266 -3.14 -5.33 3.80
N LEU A 267 -1.82 -5.52 3.85
CA LEU A 267 -1.18 -6.47 4.76
C LEU A 267 -1.32 -6.05 6.23
N TRP A 268 -1.08 -4.78 6.53
CA TRP A 268 -1.13 -4.23 7.88
C TRP A 268 -2.53 -4.32 8.49
N HIS A 269 -3.56 -4.06 7.69
CA HIS A 269 -4.95 -4.02 8.14
C HIS A 269 -5.73 -5.30 7.81
N ASN A 270 -5.07 -6.33 7.26
CA ASN A 270 -5.70 -7.56 6.78
C ASN A 270 -6.87 -7.29 5.81
N MET A 271 -6.66 -6.40 4.83
CA MET A 271 -7.69 -5.88 3.94
C MET A 271 -7.62 -6.38 2.49
N PHE A 272 -6.84 -7.41 2.17
CA PHE A 272 -6.70 -7.89 0.78
C PHE A 272 -8.04 -8.21 0.10
N ASP A 273 -9.02 -8.74 0.85
CA ASP A 273 -10.36 -9.01 0.34
C ASP A 273 -11.16 -7.74 0.00
N TYR A 274 -10.82 -6.61 0.60
CA TYR A 274 -11.50 -5.32 0.42
C TYR A 274 -10.79 -4.42 -0.58
N THR A 275 -9.46 -4.41 -0.58
CA THR A 275 -8.64 -3.53 -1.43
C THR A 275 -8.47 -4.07 -2.84
N GLN A 276 -8.82 -5.34 -3.08
CA GLN A 276 -8.58 -6.00 -4.36
C GLN A 276 -7.10 -6.04 -4.76
N ALA A 277 -6.19 -5.75 -3.83
CA ALA A 277 -4.75 -5.77 -4.05
C ALA A 277 -4.28 -7.19 -4.33
N VAL A 278 -3.24 -7.32 -5.15
CA VAL A 278 -2.56 -8.61 -5.32
C VAL A 278 -1.81 -8.93 -4.02
N GLU A 279 -1.89 -10.16 -3.53
CA GLU A 279 -1.17 -10.61 -2.32
C GLU A 279 0.33 -10.87 -2.61
N ALA A 280 0.94 -10.01 -3.43
CA ALA A 280 2.37 -9.93 -3.71
C ALA A 280 2.77 -8.48 -4.01
N PRO A 281 3.86 -7.96 -3.44
CA PRO A 281 4.30 -6.58 -3.63
C PRO A 281 4.79 -6.29 -5.06
N ILE A 282 5.31 -7.31 -5.77
CA ILE A 282 5.72 -7.22 -7.17
C ILE A 282 5.21 -8.48 -7.89
N TYR A 283 4.60 -8.31 -9.05
CA TYR A 283 4.03 -9.40 -9.84
C TYR A 283 4.02 -9.05 -11.33
N ILE A 284 3.81 -10.03 -12.21
CA ILE A 284 3.47 -9.77 -13.61
C ILE A 284 1.95 -9.82 -13.75
N SER A 285 1.38 -8.81 -14.39
CA SER A 285 -0.04 -8.74 -14.75
C SER A 285 -0.19 -9.04 -16.24
N TYR A 286 -1.03 -10.02 -16.56
CA TYR A 286 -1.47 -10.32 -17.92
C TYR A 286 -2.95 -9.97 -18.05
N PRO A 287 -3.32 -8.92 -18.82
CA PRO A 287 -4.72 -8.62 -19.08
C PRO A 287 -5.30 -9.71 -19.99
N ILE A 288 -6.26 -10.48 -19.49
CA ILE A 288 -6.90 -11.56 -20.23
C ILE A 288 -8.36 -11.26 -20.63
N GLY A 289 -8.84 -10.08 -20.25
CA GLY A 289 -10.17 -9.56 -20.57
C GLY A 289 -10.30 -8.11 -20.12
N GLN A 290 -11.45 -7.49 -20.35
CA GLN A 290 -11.69 -6.06 -20.03
C GLN A 290 -11.50 -5.77 -18.53
N PHE A 291 -11.85 -6.74 -17.68
CA PHE A 291 -11.76 -6.62 -16.23
C PHE A 291 -10.95 -7.75 -15.60
N HIS A 292 -10.33 -8.63 -16.38
CA HIS A 292 -9.71 -9.86 -15.87
C HIS A 292 -8.20 -9.84 -16.11
N GLN A 293 -7.46 -10.26 -15.10
CA GLN A 293 -6.02 -10.43 -15.20
C GLN A 293 -5.57 -11.78 -14.64
N MET A 294 -4.54 -12.35 -15.26
CA MET A 294 -3.71 -13.38 -14.64
C MET A 294 -2.55 -12.71 -13.94
N THR A 295 -2.27 -13.13 -12.71
CA THR A 295 -1.07 -12.72 -11.97
C THR A 295 -0.04 -13.83 -12.02
N VAL A 296 1.21 -13.45 -12.26
CA VAL A 296 2.38 -14.32 -12.12
C VAL A 296 3.23 -13.75 -11.00
N ILE A 297 3.35 -14.50 -9.92
CA ILE A 297 4.06 -14.13 -8.70
C ILE A 297 5.32 -14.98 -8.64
N TYR A 298 6.48 -14.37 -8.47
CA TYR A 298 7.72 -15.11 -8.25
C TYR A 298 7.86 -15.42 -6.76
N LEU A 299 8.19 -16.66 -6.44
CA LEU A 299 8.41 -17.16 -5.08
C LEU A 299 9.92 -17.34 -4.87
N PRO A 300 10.60 -16.39 -4.21
CA PRO A 300 12.07 -16.40 -4.12
C PRO A 300 12.63 -17.63 -3.40
N ASP A 301 11.92 -18.10 -2.37
CA ASP A 301 12.37 -19.21 -1.52
C ASP A 301 12.28 -20.58 -2.21
N GLU A 302 11.48 -20.66 -3.28
CA GLU A 302 11.25 -21.88 -4.05
C GLU A 302 11.85 -21.81 -5.46
N ASP A 303 12.34 -20.63 -5.85
CA ASP A 303 12.74 -20.29 -7.22
C ASP A 303 11.67 -20.72 -8.23
N GLN A 304 10.39 -20.43 -7.98
CA GLN A 304 9.27 -20.82 -8.86
C GLN A 304 8.29 -19.67 -9.12
N TYR A 305 7.59 -19.68 -10.26
CA TYR A 305 6.45 -18.79 -10.48
C TYR A 305 5.13 -19.46 -10.11
N LEU A 306 4.29 -18.72 -9.39
CA LEU A 306 2.90 -19.02 -9.10
C LEU A 306 2.01 -18.20 -10.04
N VAL A 307 1.22 -18.87 -10.86
CA VAL A 307 0.31 -18.26 -11.84
C VAL A 307 -1.12 -18.53 -11.42
N LYS A 308 -1.93 -17.48 -11.32
CA LYS A 308 -3.35 -17.59 -10.91
C LYS A 308 -4.21 -16.46 -11.49
N PRO A 309 -5.52 -16.68 -11.67
CA PRO A 309 -6.47 -15.60 -11.93
C PRO A 309 -6.57 -14.69 -10.72
N HIS A 310 -6.72 -13.38 -10.95
CA HIS A 310 -6.91 -12.40 -9.90
C HIS A 310 -8.40 -12.16 -9.63
N LEU A 311 -8.85 -12.49 -8.41
CA LEU A 311 -10.21 -12.26 -7.92
C LEU A 311 -11.35 -12.96 -8.69
N PHE A 312 -11.06 -13.93 -9.56
CA PHE A 312 -12.08 -14.76 -10.19
C PHE A 312 -11.63 -16.22 -10.31
N LYS A 313 -12.58 -17.13 -10.54
CA LYS A 313 -12.35 -18.56 -10.75
C LYS A 313 -13.25 -19.09 -11.84
N LEU A 314 -12.75 -19.97 -12.70
CA LEU A 314 -13.58 -20.64 -13.70
C LEU A 314 -14.21 -21.90 -13.09
N LYS A 315 -15.53 -22.09 -13.25
CA LYS A 315 -16.25 -23.19 -12.59
C LYS A 315 -15.85 -24.60 -13.08
N ASN A 316 -15.32 -24.77 -14.30
CA ASN A 316 -15.12 -26.09 -14.91
C ASN A 316 -13.78 -26.23 -15.66
N GLY A 317 -13.07 -27.36 -15.43
CA GLY A 317 -12.09 -27.94 -16.35
C GLY A 317 -10.65 -27.39 -16.32
N MET A 318 -10.37 -26.33 -15.58
CA MET A 318 -9.03 -25.76 -15.46
C MET A 318 -8.64 -25.59 -14.00
N THR A 319 -7.37 -25.83 -13.69
CA THR A 319 -6.83 -25.61 -12.35
C THR A 319 -6.75 -24.12 -12.05
N ASP A 320 -7.10 -23.71 -10.83
CA ASP A 320 -7.06 -22.31 -10.41
C ASP A 320 -5.63 -21.76 -10.26
N VAL A 321 -4.64 -22.64 -10.23
CA VAL A 321 -3.25 -22.29 -9.96
C VAL A 321 -2.33 -23.16 -10.82
N LEU A 322 -1.26 -22.56 -11.33
CA LEU A 322 -0.11 -23.26 -11.89
C LEU A 322 1.14 -22.81 -11.13
N LYS A 323 2.01 -23.77 -10.81
CA LYS A 323 3.35 -23.49 -10.29
C LYS A 323 4.38 -24.06 -11.25
N SER A 324 5.17 -23.21 -11.88
CA SER A 324 6.15 -23.63 -12.89
C SER A 324 7.24 -22.58 -13.11
N ASN A 325 8.39 -23.03 -13.60
CA ASN A 325 9.43 -22.16 -14.16
C ASN A 325 9.49 -22.19 -15.68
N ASN A 326 8.72 -23.07 -16.31
CA ASN A 326 8.74 -23.22 -17.74
C ASN A 326 7.88 -22.11 -18.38
N PRO A 327 8.46 -21.15 -19.11
CA PRO A 327 7.71 -20.05 -19.69
C PRO A 327 6.64 -20.53 -20.68
N ILE A 328 6.84 -21.69 -21.31
CA ILE A 328 5.88 -22.29 -22.25
C ILE A 328 4.64 -22.78 -21.50
N GLU A 329 4.83 -23.46 -20.37
CA GLU A 329 3.69 -23.93 -19.54
C GLU A 329 2.90 -22.75 -18.98
N ILE A 330 3.60 -21.74 -18.47
CA ILE A 330 2.98 -20.51 -17.96
C ILE A 330 2.18 -19.81 -19.06
N ALA A 331 2.78 -19.63 -20.24
CA ALA A 331 2.11 -19.02 -21.38
C ALA A 331 0.88 -19.82 -21.83
N ASN A 332 0.98 -21.15 -21.93
CA ASN A 332 -0.15 -22.01 -22.31
C ASN A 332 -1.29 -21.90 -21.29
N PHE A 333 -0.98 -21.84 -20.01
CA PHE A 333 -1.96 -21.65 -18.94
C PHE A 333 -2.67 -20.29 -19.04
N ILE A 334 -1.91 -19.21 -19.25
CA ILE A 334 -2.47 -17.87 -19.50
C ILE A 334 -3.35 -17.86 -20.76
N ASN A 335 -2.89 -18.49 -21.85
CA ASN A 335 -3.62 -18.57 -23.12
C ASN A 335 -4.95 -19.33 -22.99
N ALA A 336 -4.97 -20.41 -22.20
CA ALA A 336 -6.19 -21.16 -21.90
C ALA A 336 -7.21 -20.29 -21.15
N TYR A 337 -6.76 -19.56 -20.12
CA TYR A 337 -7.60 -18.59 -19.40
C TYR A 337 -8.09 -17.47 -20.30
N PHE A 338 -7.21 -16.89 -21.13
CA PHE A 338 -7.58 -15.88 -22.11
C PHE A 338 -8.68 -16.38 -23.05
N GLY A 339 -8.51 -17.56 -23.66
CA GLY A 339 -9.51 -18.14 -24.56
C GLY A 339 -10.88 -18.33 -23.88
N GLN A 340 -10.90 -18.85 -22.64
CA GLN A 340 -12.15 -19.01 -21.88
C GLN A 340 -12.81 -17.67 -21.55
N VAL A 341 -12.03 -16.68 -21.09
CA VAL A 341 -12.55 -15.35 -20.79
C VAL A 341 -13.10 -14.68 -22.04
N GLN A 342 -12.43 -14.80 -23.19
CA GLN A 342 -12.92 -14.25 -24.46
C GLN A 342 -14.23 -14.90 -24.93
N LEU A 343 -14.40 -16.22 -24.71
CA LEU A 343 -15.68 -16.89 -24.99
C LEU A 343 -16.81 -16.35 -24.10
N VAL A 344 -16.55 -16.16 -22.80
CA VAL A 344 -17.53 -15.61 -21.86
C VAL A 344 -17.84 -14.15 -22.19
N GLU A 345 -16.83 -13.33 -22.47
CA GLU A 345 -16.98 -11.92 -22.84
C GLU A 345 -17.78 -11.77 -24.15
N THR A 346 -17.52 -12.61 -25.15
CA THR A 346 -18.29 -12.59 -26.41
C THR A 346 -19.77 -12.86 -26.18
N ARG A 347 -20.10 -13.87 -25.35
CA ARG A 347 -21.49 -14.17 -24.98
C ARG A 347 -22.13 -13.02 -24.22
N LEU A 348 -21.42 -12.45 -23.24
CA LEU A 348 -21.93 -11.33 -22.45
C LEU A 348 -22.13 -10.07 -23.30
N ASN A 349 -21.21 -9.76 -24.20
CA ASN A 349 -21.34 -8.60 -25.09
C ASN A 349 -22.56 -8.72 -25.99
N HIS A 350 -22.79 -9.91 -26.56
CA HIS A 350 -23.99 -10.18 -27.36
C HIS A 350 -25.27 -9.94 -26.54
N ILE A 351 -25.30 -10.45 -25.32
CA ILE A 351 -26.45 -10.36 -24.42
C ILE A 351 -26.68 -8.93 -23.91
N ILE A 352 -25.61 -8.18 -23.62
CA ILE A 352 -25.73 -6.76 -23.26
C ILE A 352 -26.27 -5.96 -24.45
N GLN A 353 -25.83 -6.27 -25.67
CA GLN A 353 -26.37 -5.63 -26.87
C GLN A 353 -27.85 -5.94 -27.07
N GLU A 354 -28.27 -7.20 -26.85
CA GLU A 354 -29.69 -7.58 -26.89
C GLU A 354 -30.53 -6.74 -25.93
N ILE A 355 -30.08 -6.53 -24.68
CA ILE A 355 -30.80 -5.64 -23.75
C ILE A 355 -30.81 -4.20 -24.26
N LYS A 356 -29.69 -3.68 -24.77
CA LYS A 356 -29.63 -2.31 -25.33
C LYS A 356 -30.65 -2.15 -26.47
N ASP A 357 -30.79 -3.16 -27.33
CA ASP A 357 -31.76 -3.16 -28.41
C ASP A 357 -33.20 -3.21 -27.87
N VAL A 358 -33.47 -4.00 -26.82
CA VAL A 358 -34.78 -4.01 -26.13
C VAL A 358 -35.10 -2.65 -25.50
N ILE A 359 -34.10 -1.98 -24.88
CA ILE A 359 -34.28 -0.63 -24.33
C ILE A 359 -34.58 0.37 -25.44
N ASN A 360 -33.82 0.35 -26.53
CA ASN A 360 -33.98 1.25 -27.67
C ASN A 360 -35.34 1.09 -28.37
N ASN A 361 -35.90 -0.13 -28.34
CA ASN A 361 -37.23 -0.44 -28.88
C ASN A 361 -38.36 -0.25 -27.83
N SER A 362 -38.03 0.15 -26.61
CA SER A 362 -39.00 0.44 -25.55
C SER A 362 -39.38 1.92 -25.51
N ASN A 363 -40.51 2.24 -24.89
CA ASN A 363 -40.94 3.62 -24.67
C ASN A 363 -40.21 4.34 -23.52
N ILE A 364 -39.18 3.72 -22.93
CA ILE A 364 -38.42 4.31 -21.82
C ILE A 364 -37.18 5.02 -22.36
N GLU A 365 -37.18 6.34 -22.30
CA GLU A 365 -35.98 7.15 -22.53
C GLU A 365 -35.20 7.32 -21.21
N PHE A 366 -33.99 6.75 -21.12
CA PHE A 366 -33.08 6.93 -19.98
C PHE A 366 -32.16 8.14 -20.22
N ASP A 367 -31.81 8.85 -19.14
CA ASP A 367 -30.86 9.97 -19.18
C ASP A 367 -29.45 9.50 -19.57
N THR A 368 -29.04 8.34 -19.04
CA THR A 368 -27.76 7.68 -19.34
C THR A 368 -27.90 6.16 -19.30
N ILE A 369 -27.13 5.48 -20.14
CA ILE A 369 -26.98 4.03 -20.16
C ILE A 369 -25.49 3.72 -20.23
N ASP A 370 -24.90 3.37 -19.10
CA ASP A 370 -23.49 3.07 -18.99
C ASP A 370 -23.25 1.56 -18.89
N GLU A 371 -22.20 1.08 -19.54
CA GLU A 371 -21.78 -0.31 -19.46
C GLU A 371 -20.67 -0.47 -18.42
N MET A 372 -20.94 -1.29 -17.41
CA MET A 372 -20.13 -1.43 -16.21
C MET A 372 -19.62 -2.86 -16.06
N GLY A 373 -18.55 -3.05 -15.30
CA GLY A 373 -18.07 -4.39 -14.98
C GLY A 373 -17.11 -4.47 -13.79
N ASN A 374 -16.79 -5.69 -13.33
CA ASN A 374 -15.80 -5.93 -12.29
C ASN A 374 -14.91 -7.15 -12.56
N ALA A 375 -13.74 -7.16 -11.92
CA ALA A 375 -12.76 -8.25 -11.94
C ALA A 375 -13.06 -9.37 -10.94
N SER A 376 -13.90 -9.07 -9.94
CA SER A 376 -13.85 -9.75 -8.64
C SER A 376 -14.89 -10.84 -8.43
N ARG A 377 -15.68 -11.17 -9.46
CA ARG A 377 -16.74 -12.18 -9.35
C ARG A 377 -16.86 -13.00 -10.62
N TYR A 378 -16.97 -14.31 -10.44
CA TYR A 378 -17.42 -15.22 -11.49
C TYR A 378 -18.92 -15.51 -11.33
N PRO A 379 -19.69 -15.55 -12.44
CA PRO A 379 -19.29 -15.19 -13.80
C PRO A 379 -19.09 -13.67 -13.94
N ASN A 380 -18.25 -13.24 -14.90
CA ASN A 380 -18.00 -11.83 -15.24
C ASN A 380 -19.28 -11.00 -15.06
N SER A 381 -19.33 -10.14 -14.05
CA SER A 381 -20.44 -9.20 -13.93
C SER A 381 -20.16 -8.05 -14.88
N LYS A 382 -20.70 -8.12 -16.11
CA LYS A 382 -20.92 -6.97 -16.97
C LYS A 382 -22.39 -6.58 -16.85
N TRP A 383 -22.71 -5.32 -16.63
CA TRP A 383 -24.11 -4.89 -16.49
C TRP A 383 -24.35 -3.54 -17.15
N LEU A 384 -25.61 -3.23 -17.42
CA LEU A 384 -26.04 -1.87 -17.77
C LEU A 384 -26.44 -1.12 -16.51
N SER A 385 -25.87 0.07 -16.31
CA SER A 385 -26.41 1.06 -15.38
C SER A 385 -27.24 2.07 -16.15
N CYS A 386 -28.54 2.09 -15.90
CA CYS A 386 -29.48 2.99 -16.53
C CYS A 386 -29.95 4.02 -15.51
N LYS A 387 -29.94 5.32 -15.85
CA LYS A 387 -30.40 6.39 -14.95
C LYS A 387 -31.55 7.16 -15.57
N LYS A 388 -32.55 7.53 -14.76
CA LYS A 388 -33.69 8.37 -15.15
C LYS A 388 -34.25 9.09 -13.92
N ASN A 389 -34.48 10.39 -13.99
CA ASN A 389 -35.15 11.18 -12.94
C ASN A 389 -34.53 10.96 -11.53
N GLY A 390 -33.20 10.94 -11.45
CA GLY A 390 -32.45 10.72 -10.20
C GLY A 390 -32.51 9.30 -9.64
N SER A 391 -33.16 8.35 -10.33
CA SER A 391 -33.14 6.92 -10.01
C SER A 391 -32.11 6.19 -10.87
N GLU A 392 -31.57 5.09 -10.34
CA GLU A 392 -30.57 4.26 -11.02
C GLU A 392 -30.98 2.78 -10.96
N TRP A 393 -30.83 2.09 -12.09
CA TRP A 393 -31.09 0.67 -12.25
C TRP A 393 -29.87 -0.05 -12.80
N MET A 394 -29.54 -1.19 -12.18
CA MET A 394 -28.54 -2.11 -12.68
C MET A 394 -29.26 -3.31 -13.31
N ILE A 395 -28.96 -3.61 -14.56
CA ILE A 395 -29.49 -4.76 -15.29
C ILE A 395 -28.35 -5.73 -15.53
N MET A 396 -28.25 -6.75 -14.68
CA MET A 396 -27.16 -7.71 -14.72
C MET A 396 -27.59 -9.03 -15.36
N PRO A 397 -26.88 -9.54 -16.38
CA PRO A 397 -27.08 -10.87 -16.95
C PRO A 397 -26.52 -11.96 -16.03
N PHE A 398 -27.22 -13.09 -15.97
CA PHE A 398 -26.89 -14.29 -15.22
C PHE A 398 -27.04 -15.50 -16.13
N TRP A 399 -26.00 -16.31 -16.24
CA TRP A 399 -26.04 -17.56 -16.96
C TRP A 399 -26.70 -18.66 -16.11
N ASP A 400 -27.74 -19.30 -16.64
CA ASP A 400 -28.35 -20.50 -16.07
C ASP A 400 -27.76 -21.74 -16.77
N ASP A 401 -26.93 -22.49 -16.04
CA ASP A 401 -26.24 -23.68 -16.54
C ASP A 401 -27.21 -24.82 -16.93
N GLU A 402 -28.37 -24.96 -16.28
CA GLU A 402 -29.33 -26.02 -16.60
C GLU A 402 -30.10 -25.71 -17.88
N LYS A 403 -30.49 -24.44 -18.05
CA LYS A 403 -31.31 -23.99 -19.18
C LYS A 403 -30.49 -23.47 -20.36
N GLN A 404 -29.17 -23.36 -20.20
CA GLN A 404 -28.23 -22.89 -21.21
C GLN A 404 -28.64 -21.53 -21.82
N LYS A 405 -29.11 -20.61 -20.97
CA LYS A 405 -29.53 -19.27 -21.40
C LYS A 405 -29.29 -18.21 -20.32
N PHE A 406 -29.30 -16.95 -20.73
CA PHE A 406 -29.20 -15.82 -19.80
C PHE A 406 -30.56 -15.42 -19.24
N TYR A 407 -30.54 -15.06 -17.95
CA TYR A 407 -31.58 -14.34 -17.25
C TYR A 407 -31.02 -13.01 -16.76
N PHE A 408 -31.90 -12.08 -16.39
CA PHE A 408 -31.53 -10.75 -15.96
C PHE A 408 -32.06 -10.47 -14.57
N HIS A 409 -31.25 -9.76 -13.80
CA HIS A 409 -31.63 -9.28 -12.48
C HIS A 409 -31.66 -7.76 -12.49
N PRO A 410 -32.83 -7.14 -12.70
CA PRO A 410 -32.98 -5.71 -12.52
C PRO A 410 -32.94 -5.37 -11.03
N LEU A 411 -32.04 -4.46 -10.68
CA LEU A 411 -31.82 -3.95 -9.33
C LEU A 411 -32.02 -2.43 -9.37
N THR A 412 -32.61 -1.85 -8.32
CA THR A 412 -32.73 -0.40 -8.18
C THR A 412 -31.91 0.08 -6.99
N PHE A 413 -31.23 1.21 -7.13
CA PHE A 413 -30.44 1.77 -6.04
C PHE A 413 -31.31 2.56 -5.06
N ARG A 414 -31.20 2.24 -3.77
CA ARG A 414 -31.89 2.96 -2.68
C ARG A 414 -30.90 3.90 -2.02
N TYR A 415 -30.85 5.15 -2.48
CA TYR A 415 -29.93 6.17 -1.97
C TYR A 415 -30.00 6.37 -0.45
N ASN A 416 -31.22 6.34 0.12
CA ASN A 416 -31.43 6.46 1.57
C ASN A 416 -30.86 5.29 2.40
N GLN A 417 -30.61 4.14 1.77
CA GLN A 417 -30.07 2.93 2.39
C GLN A 417 -28.68 2.57 1.87
N ASN A 418 -28.15 3.35 0.93
CA ASN A 418 -26.88 3.12 0.23
C ASN A 418 -26.69 1.66 -0.25
N ARG A 419 -27.73 1.08 -0.87
CA ARG A 419 -27.69 -0.31 -1.35
C ARG A 419 -28.53 -0.57 -2.59
N TRP A 420 -28.14 -1.59 -3.35
CA TRP A 420 -28.96 -2.18 -4.40
C TRP A 420 -30.01 -3.10 -3.81
N VAL A 421 -31.26 -2.93 -4.23
CA VAL A 421 -32.35 -3.85 -3.87
C VAL A 421 -32.94 -4.42 -5.13
N SER A 422 -33.35 -5.69 -5.07
CA SER A 422 -34.16 -6.26 -6.14
C SER A 422 -35.62 -6.33 -5.71
N PRO A 423 -36.50 -5.53 -6.32
CA PRO A 423 -37.93 -5.77 -6.25
C PRO A 423 -38.34 -7.00 -7.08
N PHE A 424 -37.42 -7.64 -7.82
CA PHE A 424 -37.71 -8.48 -8.97
C PHE A 424 -36.91 -9.79 -8.96
N GLY A 425 -37.57 -10.94 -9.14
CA GLY A 425 -36.85 -12.18 -9.44
C GLY A 425 -36.14 -12.14 -10.80
N LEU A 426 -35.25 -13.10 -11.05
CA LEU A 426 -34.62 -13.34 -12.36
C LEU A 426 -35.67 -13.39 -13.47
N CYS A 427 -35.43 -12.72 -14.59
CA CYS A 427 -36.40 -12.61 -15.68
C CYS A 427 -35.75 -12.54 -17.06
N THR A 428 -36.57 -12.53 -18.12
CA THR A 428 -36.11 -12.31 -19.50
C THR A 428 -35.75 -10.82 -19.71
N PRO A 429 -35.04 -10.44 -20.80
CA PRO A 429 -34.70 -9.05 -21.04
C PRO A 429 -35.93 -8.14 -21.11
N GLU A 430 -36.98 -8.56 -21.82
CA GLU A 430 -38.22 -7.79 -22.00
C GLU A 430 -38.92 -7.58 -20.67
N MET A 431 -39.00 -8.63 -19.85
CA MET A 431 -39.59 -8.57 -18.52
C MET A 431 -38.77 -7.68 -17.57
N ALA A 432 -37.44 -7.59 -17.75
CA ALA A 432 -36.62 -6.68 -16.97
C ALA A 432 -36.97 -5.21 -17.29
N ILE A 433 -37.12 -4.87 -18.58
CA ILE A 433 -37.51 -3.52 -19.01
C ILE A 433 -38.95 -3.20 -18.61
N LEU A 434 -39.90 -4.13 -18.76
CA LEU A 434 -41.29 -3.94 -18.31
C LEU A 434 -41.38 -3.67 -16.80
N LYS A 435 -40.61 -4.39 -16.00
CA LYS A 435 -40.54 -4.18 -14.55
C LYS A 435 -39.95 -2.81 -14.17
N ILE A 436 -38.93 -2.36 -14.90
CA ILE A 436 -38.36 -1.03 -14.70
C ILE A 436 -39.36 0.05 -15.13
N SER A 437 -40.05 -0.14 -16.26
CA SER A 437 -41.13 0.73 -16.73
C SER A 437 -42.23 0.87 -15.69
N ASP A 438 -42.84 -0.25 -15.25
CA ASP A 438 -43.88 -0.26 -14.21
C ASP A 438 -43.41 0.46 -12.94
N TYR A 439 -42.15 0.29 -12.55
CA TYR A 439 -41.58 0.98 -11.39
C TYR A 439 -41.41 2.49 -11.56
N ILE A 440 -40.94 2.95 -12.73
CA ILE A 440 -40.82 4.37 -13.07
C ILE A 440 -42.21 4.99 -13.06
N CYS A 441 -43.11 4.38 -13.83
CA CYS A 441 -44.41 4.96 -14.09
C CYS A 441 -45.27 4.98 -12.80
N ARG A 442 -45.14 4.00 -11.87
CA ARG A 442 -45.82 4.04 -10.56
C ARG A 442 -45.36 5.18 -9.63
N LYS A 443 -44.23 5.81 -9.92
CA LYS A 443 -43.70 6.96 -9.17
C LYS A 443 -44.02 8.31 -9.83
N GLU A 444 -44.50 8.31 -11.06
CA GLU A 444 -44.99 9.49 -11.75
C GLU A 444 -46.49 9.66 -11.42
N GLU A 445 -46.94 10.89 -11.17
CA GLU A 445 -48.29 11.17 -10.64
C GLU A 445 -49.45 10.72 -11.58
N ASP A 446 -49.16 10.36 -12.85
CA ASP A 446 -50.13 9.99 -13.89
C ASP A 446 -49.88 8.60 -14.54
N TRP A 447 -49.65 7.57 -13.72
CA TRP A 447 -49.37 6.20 -14.20
C TRP A 447 -50.39 5.63 -15.21
N HIS A 448 -51.63 6.08 -15.15
CA HIS A 448 -52.73 5.55 -15.95
C HIS A 448 -52.65 5.94 -17.44
N GLU A 449 -51.91 6.99 -17.81
CA GLU A 449 -51.87 7.46 -19.21
C GLU A 449 -50.82 6.73 -20.07
N LEU A 450 -49.73 6.26 -19.48
CA LEU A 450 -48.60 5.61 -20.18
C LEU A 450 -48.88 4.17 -20.67
N MET A 451 -49.93 3.53 -20.14
CA MET A 451 -50.36 2.18 -20.54
C MET A 451 -51.51 2.21 -21.57
N SER A 452 -51.93 3.40 -22.02
CA SER A 452 -52.93 3.49 -23.10
C SER A 452 -52.27 3.15 -24.44
N GLU A 453 -52.89 2.27 -25.22
CA GLU A 453 -52.41 1.83 -26.54
C GLU A 453 -52.43 2.94 -27.62
N ASP A 454 -52.68 4.18 -27.25
CA ASP A 454 -52.71 5.34 -28.15
C ASP A 454 -51.49 6.25 -27.94
N LYS A 455 -50.30 5.77 -28.33
CA LYS A 455 -49.17 6.63 -28.76
C LYS A 455 -48.08 5.87 -29.51
#